data_AF-A0A945LEK0-F1
#
_entry.id   AF-A0A945LEK0-F1
#
_cell.length_a   1.000
_cell.length_b   1.000
_cell.length_c   1.000
_cell.angle_alpha   90.00
_cell.angle_beta   90.00
_cell.angle_gamma   90.00
#
_symmetry.space_group_name_H-M   'P 1'
#
loop_
_entity.id
_entity.type
_entity.pdbx_description
1 polymer ?
#
loop_
_entity_poly.entity_id
_entity_poly.type
_entity_poly.pdbx_seq_one_letter_code
_entity_poly.pdbx_strand_id
1 'polypeptide(L)'
;MTVVTAWRPRLGHSGAMSDIALTEAARSSLLLLQRTADARADTTRRLASGLRVERPVDDPADFFRADALRERVSDLLSAKDSIGQATSAVGGALVGVEAIEDLTGQL
;
A
#
# COMPACT_ATOMS: atom_id res chain seq x y z
N MET A 1 -23.94 39.99 73.02
CA MET A 1 -22.66 40.35 72.38
C MET A 1 -21.90 39.04 72.24
N THR A 2 -21.80 38.34 71.10
CA THR A 2 -21.72 38.80 69.71
C THR A 2 -21.99 37.57 68.81
N VAL A 3 -22.95 37.70 67.88
CA VAL A 3 -22.99 37.20 66.47
C VAL A 3 -22.54 35.74 66.20
N VAL A 4 -23.43 34.79 65.89
CA VAL A 4 -24.07 34.53 64.57
C VAL A 4 -23.09 33.99 63.51
N THR A 5 -23.39 32.77 63.02
CA THR A 5 -23.07 32.17 61.69
C THR A 5 -21.63 32.29 61.15
N ALA A 6 -20.98 31.25 60.68
CA ALA A 6 -21.41 30.43 59.55
C ALA A 6 -20.40 29.31 59.33
N TRP A 7 -20.92 28.13 58.98
CA TRP A 7 -20.22 27.14 58.18
C TRP A 7 -19.79 27.81 56.86
N ARG A 8 -18.48 28.03 56.65
CA ARG A 8 -17.95 28.49 55.36
C ARG A 8 -17.06 27.39 54.75
N PRO A 9 -17.54 26.69 53.71
CA PRO A 9 -16.68 25.87 52.89
C PRO A 9 -15.79 26.82 52.07
N ARG A 10 -14.46 26.67 52.17
CA ARG A 10 -13.55 27.41 51.29
C ARG A 10 -13.72 26.83 49.88
N LEU A 11 -14.46 27.59 49.08
CA LEU A 11 -14.69 27.41 47.67
C LEU A 11 -13.39 27.19 46.88
N GLY A 12 -13.41 26.18 46.01
CA GLY A 12 -12.88 26.26 44.66
C GLY A 12 -11.37 26.34 44.50
N HIS A 13 -10.72 25.18 44.36
CA HIS A 13 -9.68 24.99 43.34
C HIS A 13 -10.37 25.01 41.97
N SER A 14 -10.82 26.19 41.55
CA SER A 14 -11.50 26.43 40.27
C SER A 14 -10.53 27.02 39.24
N GLY A 15 -9.28 26.57 39.21
CA GLY A 15 -8.24 27.23 38.43
C GLY A 15 -7.12 26.35 37.90
N ALA A 16 -7.29 25.03 37.82
CA ALA A 16 -6.26 24.14 37.28
C ALA A 16 -6.77 23.21 36.17
N MET A 17 -7.94 23.50 35.59
CA MET A 17 -8.35 22.89 34.32
C MET A 17 -8.06 23.81 33.12
N SER A 18 -7.62 25.06 33.36
CA SER A 18 -7.14 25.96 32.30
C SER A 18 -5.66 25.75 31.95
N ASP A 19 -4.88 25.03 32.77
CA ASP A 19 -3.47 24.70 32.47
C ASP A 19 -3.32 23.48 31.54
N ILE A 20 -4.42 22.80 31.21
CA ILE A 20 -4.53 21.90 30.05
C ILE A 20 -5.45 22.54 28.99
N ALA A 21 -5.55 23.87 28.95
CA ALA A 21 -5.73 24.50 27.66
C ALA A 21 -4.40 24.31 26.94
N LEU A 22 -4.26 23.19 26.23
CA LEU A 22 -3.24 23.03 25.20
C LEU A 22 -3.30 24.33 24.39
N THR A 23 -2.37 25.24 24.62
CA THR A 23 -2.40 26.58 24.02
C THR A 23 -2.62 26.36 22.53
N GLU A 24 -3.43 27.19 21.87
CA GLU A 24 -3.77 26.95 20.46
C GLU A 24 -2.50 26.71 19.60
N ALA A 25 -1.39 27.37 19.97
CA ALA A 25 -0.04 27.15 19.46
C ALA A 25 0.58 25.75 19.74
N ALA A 26 0.36 25.15 20.92
CA ALA A 26 0.81 23.79 21.22
C ALA A 26 -0.01 22.73 20.45
N ARG A 27 -1.34 22.94 20.30
CA ARG A 27 -2.18 22.07 19.46
C ARG A 27 -1.74 22.14 17.99
N SER A 28 -1.52 23.34 17.46
CA SER A 28 -1.07 23.52 16.08
C SER A 28 0.29 22.86 15.84
N SER A 29 1.20 22.95 16.80
CA SER A 29 2.52 22.31 16.73
C SER A 29 2.42 20.79 16.75
N LEU A 30 1.56 20.21 17.59
CA LEU A 30 1.30 18.77 17.63
C LEU A 30 0.60 18.28 16.36
N LEU A 31 -0.36 19.03 15.82
CA LEU A 31 -0.99 18.72 14.52
C LEU A 31 0.03 18.75 13.39
N LEU A 32 0.98 19.69 13.40
CA LEU A 32 2.06 19.74 12.42
C LEU A 32 3.01 18.54 12.57
N LEU A 33 3.38 18.17 13.80
CA LEU A 33 4.20 16.99 14.07
C LEU A 33 3.50 15.70 13.65
N GLN A 34 2.18 15.59 13.86
CA GLN A 34 1.38 14.46 13.43
C GLN A 34 1.37 14.35 11.90
N ARG A 35 1.07 15.45 11.19
CA ARG A 35 1.14 15.47 9.71
C ARG A 35 2.55 15.14 9.19
N THR A 36 3.59 15.57 9.89
CA THR A 36 4.98 15.24 9.54
C THR A 36 5.29 13.77 9.76
N ALA A 37 4.78 13.18 10.84
CA ALA A 37 4.90 11.75 11.12
C ALA A 37 4.18 10.92 10.04
N ASP A 38 2.98 11.33 9.65
CA ASP A 38 2.19 10.68 8.59
C ASP A 38 2.92 10.77 7.23
N ALA A 39 3.42 11.95 6.85
CA ALA A 39 4.19 12.13 5.62
C ALA A 39 5.48 11.30 5.60
N ARG A 40 6.15 11.15 6.75
CA ARG A 40 7.31 10.26 6.89
C ARG A 40 6.92 8.80 6.73
N ALA A 41 5.84 8.36 7.37
CA ALA A 41 5.35 6.98 7.24
C ALA A 41 5.00 6.65 5.78
N ASP A 42 4.35 7.57 5.06
CA ASP A 42 4.02 7.40 3.65
C ASP A 42 5.28 7.35 2.76
N THR A 43 6.27 8.21 3.05
CA THR A 43 7.55 8.19 2.33
C THR A 43 8.30 6.87 2.56
N THR A 44 8.39 6.41 3.81
CA THR A 44 9.04 5.14 4.14
C THR A 44 8.34 3.96 3.47
N ARG A 45 7.01 3.96 3.42
CA ARG A 45 6.23 2.91 2.74
C ARG A 45 6.55 2.86 1.24
N ARG A 46 6.50 4.01 0.57
CA ARG A 46 6.83 4.13 -0.86
C ARG A 46 8.28 3.76 -1.17
N LEU A 47 9.22 4.06 -0.29
CA LEU A 47 10.62 3.66 -0.44
C LEU A 47 10.79 2.15 -0.24
N ALA A 48 10.06 1.55 0.70
CA ALA A 48 10.11 0.10 0.95
C ALA A 48 9.47 -0.71 -0.17
N SER A 49 8.34 -0.26 -0.73
CA SER A 49 7.67 -0.94 -1.85
C SER A 49 8.23 -0.57 -3.21
N GLY A 50 8.90 0.58 -3.33
CA GLY A 50 9.36 1.14 -4.61
C GLY A 50 8.23 1.64 -5.50
N LEU A 51 6.97 1.59 -5.04
CA LEU A 51 5.80 1.98 -5.80
C LEU A 51 5.42 3.42 -5.48
N ARG A 52 5.07 4.19 -6.53
CA ARG A 52 4.49 5.52 -6.33
C ARG A 52 3.09 5.43 -5.73
N VAL A 53 2.30 4.44 -6.17
CA VAL A 53 0.91 4.21 -5.79
C VAL A 53 0.79 2.75 -5.37
N GLU A 54 0.63 2.53 -4.07
CA GLU A 54 0.52 1.19 -3.49
C GLU A 54 -0.91 0.89 -3.05
N ARG A 55 -1.66 1.92 -2.63
CA ARG A 55 -3.02 1.78 -2.15
C ARG A 55 -4.00 2.56 -3.04
N PRO A 56 -5.27 2.14 -3.12
CA PRO A 56 -6.31 2.89 -3.83
C PRO A 56 -6.50 4.32 -3.32
N VAL A 57 -6.18 4.58 -2.04
CA VAL A 57 -6.29 5.91 -1.43
C VAL A 57 -5.15 6.85 -1.81
N ASP A 58 -4.03 6.33 -2.33
CA ASP A 58 -2.88 7.16 -2.72
C ASP A 58 -3.15 7.86 -4.06
N ASP A 59 -3.68 7.13 -5.04
CA ASP A 59 -4.24 7.64 -6.30
C ASP A 59 -5.15 6.56 -6.93
N PRO A 60 -6.49 6.71 -6.90
CA PRO A 60 -7.39 5.66 -7.37
C PRO A 60 -7.26 5.43 -8.88
N ALA A 61 -7.08 6.49 -9.68
CA ALA A 61 -7.03 6.36 -11.13
C ALA A 61 -5.78 5.59 -11.56
N ASP A 62 -4.63 5.92 -10.96
CA ASP A 62 -3.38 5.25 -11.29
C ASP A 62 -3.28 3.85 -10.68
N PHE A 63 -3.85 3.63 -9.48
CA PHE A 63 -3.93 2.29 -8.88
C PHE A 63 -4.70 1.32 -9.77
N PHE A 64 -5.92 1.69 -10.19
CA PHE A 64 -6.76 0.80 -11.01
C PHE A 64 -6.25 0.63 -12.44
N ARG A 65 -5.58 1.65 -13.03
CA ARG A 65 -4.87 1.48 -14.31
C ARG A 65 -3.73 0.47 -14.19
N ALA A 66 -2.92 0.58 -13.13
CA ALA A 66 -1.84 -0.37 -12.89
C ALA A 66 -2.37 -1.79 -12.63
N ASP A 67 -3.48 -1.91 -11.90
CA ASP A 67 -4.15 -3.19 -11.63
C ASP A 67 -4.65 -3.87 -12.91
N ALA A 68 -5.38 -3.14 -13.76
CA ALA A 68 -5.80 -3.66 -15.06
C ALA A 68 -4.62 -4.08 -15.96
N LEU A 69 -3.51 -3.35 -15.91
CA LEU A 69 -2.30 -3.71 -16.63
C LEU A 69 -1.63 -4.98 -16.06
N ARG A 70 -1.65 -5.18 -14.74
CA ARG A 70 -1.13 -6.41 -14.10
C ARG A 70 -1.91 -7.64 -14.55
N GLU A 71 -3.24 -7.54 -14.59
CA GLU A 71 -4.10 -8.61 -15.11
C GLU A 71 -3.73 -8.94 -16.57
N ARG A 72 -3.61 -7.90 -17.41
CA ARG A 72 -3.22 -8.09 -18.80
C ARG A 72 -1.85 -8.74 -18.95
N VAL A 73 -0.87 -8.37 -18.12
CA VAL A 73 0.45 -9.01 -18.13
C VAL A 73 0.35 -10.47 -17.69
N SER A 74 -0.50 -10.80 -16.72
CA SER A 74 -0.73 -12.18 -16.29
C SER A 74 -1.28 -13.03 -17.46
N ASP A 75 -2.29 -12.53 -18.17
CA ASP A 75 -2.84 -13.19 -19.37
C ASP A 75 -1.76 -13.43 -20.42
N LEU A 76 -0.91 -12.42 -20.68
CA LEU A 76 0.17 -12.51 -21.65
C LEU A 76 1.24 -13.55 -21.25
N LEU A 77 1.52 -13.69 -19.96
CA LEU A 77 2.44 -14.74 -19.46
C LEU A 77 1.84 -16.13 -19.66
N SER A 78 0.56 -16.33 -19.34
CA SER A 78 -0.12 -17.60 -19.60
C SER A 78 -0.18 -17.96 -21.09
N ALA A 79 -0.42 -16.97 -21.96
CA ALA A 79 -0.36 -17.15 -23.41
C ALA A 79 1.06 -17.52 -23.87
N LYS A 80 2.09 -16.83 -23.34
CA LYS A 80 3.50 -17.13 -23.65
C LYS A 80 3.87 -18.57 -23.25
N ASP A 81 3.43 -19.05 -22.11
CA ASP A 81 3.74 -20.41 -21.65
C ASP A 81 3.06 -21.47 -22.53
N SER A 82 1.83 -21.21 -22.95
CA SER A 82 1.10 -22.06 -23.91
C SER A 82 1.82 -22.12 -25.26
N ILE A 83 2.33 -20.98 -25.75
CA ILE A 83 3.15 -20.93 -26.97
C ILE A 83 4.43 -21.75 -26.77
N GLY A 84 5.10 -21.62 -25.63
CA GLY A 84 6.30 -22.40 -25.31
C GLY A 84 6.05 -23.91 -25.39
N GLN A 85 4.94 -24.39 -24.82
CA GLN A 85 4.54 -25.80 -24.91
C GLN A 85 4.27 -26.23 -26.36
N ALA A 86 3.58 -25.40 -27.14
CA ALA A 86 3.33 -25.68 -28.56
C ALA A 86 4.63 -25.73 -29.38
N THR A 87 5.58 -24.83 -29.12
CA THR A 87 6.90 -24.85 -29.77
C THR A 87 7.67 -26.14 -29.45
N SER A 88 7.66 -26.59 -28.19
CA SER A 88 8.28 -27.88 -27.82
C SER A 88 7.62 -29.07 -28.52
N ALA A 89 6.28 -29.09 -28.61
CA ALA A 89 5.55 -30.15 -29.30
C ALA A 89 5.89 -30.19 -30.80
N VAL A 90 5.93 -29.03 -31.47
CA VAL A 90 6.32 -28.93 -32.88
C VAL A 90 7.77 -29.35 -33.09
N GLY A 91 8.69 -28.97 -32.19
CA GLY A 91 10.09 -29.40 -32.25
C GLY A 91 10.23 -30.93 -32.16
N GLY A 92 9.49 -31.58 -31.25
CA GLY A 92 9.47 -33.05 -31.17
C GLY A 92 8.87 -33.71 -32.41
N ALA A 93 7.81 -33.14 -32.97
CA ALA A 93 7.22 -33.62 -34.22
C ALA A 93 8.19 -33.52 -35.40
N LEU A 94 8.95 -32.42 -35.51
CA LEU A 94 9.96 -32.24 -36.54
C LEU A 94 11.04 -33.33 -36.47
N VAL A 95 11.61 -33.58 -35.29
CA VAL A 95 12.59 -34.66 -35.07
C VAL A 95 12.01 -36.02 -35.46
N GLY A 96 10.74 -36.27 -35.14
CA GLY A 96 10.05 -37.50 -35.53
C GLY A 96 9.92 -37.66 -37.04
N VAL A 97 9.63 -36.56 -37.77
CA VAL A 97 9.54 -36.55 -39.24
C VAL A 97 10.91 -36.77 -39.87
N GLU A 98 11.97 -36.10 -39.39
CA GLU A 98 13.35 -36.30 -39.86
C GLU A 98 13.78 -37.77 -39.73
N ALA A 99 13.47 -38.42 -38.60
CA ALA A 99 13.76 -39.84 -38.41
C ALA A 99 13.01 -40.75 -39.40
N ILE A 100 11.78 -40.39 -39.82
CA ILE A 100 11.03 -41.12 -40.84
C ILE A 100 11.68 -40.94 -42.21
N GLU A 101 12.06 -39.71 -42.57
CA GLU A 101 12.74 -39.41 -43.83
C GLU A 101 14.03 -40.21 -43.97
N ASP A 102 14.86 -40.24 -42.93
CA ASP A 102 16.10 -41.03 -42.86
C ASP A 102 15.86 -42.52 -43.07
N LEU A 103 14.79 -43.08 -42.47
CA LEU A 103 14.43 -44.48 -42.64
C LEU A 103 13.99 -44.78 -44.08
N THR A 104 13.16 -43.92 -44.68
CA THR A 104 12.71 -44.10 -46.06
C THR A 104 13.84 -43.91 -47.08
N GLY A 105 14.83 -43.05 -46.82
CA GLY A 105 15.98 -42.88 -47.68
C GLY A 105 16.98 -44.04 -47.67
N GLN A 106 16.90 -44.92 -46.66
CA GLN A 106 17.72 -46.13 -46.56
C GLN A 106 17.13 -47.35 -47.31
N LEU A 107 15.88 -47.28 -47.75
CA LEU A 107 15.17 -48.32 -48.51
C LEU A 107 15.30 -48.08 -50.03
#